data_AF-A0A9Q0FL22-F1
#
_entry.id   AF-A0A9Q0FL22-F1
#
_cell.length_a   1.000
_cell.length_b   1.000
_cell.length_c   1.000
_cell.angle_alpha   90.00
_cell.angle_beta   90.00
_cell.angle_gamma   90.00
#
_symmetry.space_group_name_H-M   'P 1'
#
loop_
_entity.id
_entity.type
_entity.pdbx_description
1 polymer ?
#
loop_
_entity_poly.entity_id
_entity_poly.type
_entity_poly.pdbx_seq_one_letter_code
_entity_poly.pdbx_strand_id
1 'polypeptide(L)'
;MKLDFLKDMYQDDEWEMLSFIRVHVMLDLHAPLRKQLMVSAEEGEAFTVYFKYENLPSFCFLYGRLGHTMKDCGYNSDEEIGVETQARFGDELRDPSFKKAFFVSKLPWLSSGMNTSTRPTAKPLS
;
A
#
# COMPACT_ATOMS: atom_id res chain seq x y z
N MET A 1 16.99 -1.30 6.56
CA MET A 1 16.55 -1.92 7.83
C MET A 1 17.71 -2.72 8.35
N LYS A 2 18.14 -2.53 9.60
CA LYS A 2 19.19 -3.37 10.21
C LYS A 2 18.56 -4.65 10.74
N LEU A 3 19.27 -5.77 10.56
CA LEU A 3 18.82 -7.12 10.94
C LEU A 3 18.73 -7.29 12.46
N ASP A 4 19.55 -6.54 13.20
CA ASP A 4 19.58 -6.53 14.66
C ASP A 4 18.20 -6.22 15.25
N PHE A 5 17.45 -5.30 14.62
CA PHE A 5 16.11 -4.92 15.04
C PHE A 5 15.09 -6.08 14.97
N LEU A 6 15.28 -7.04 14.06
CA LEU A 6 14.40 -8.20 13.93
C LEU A 6 14.76 -9.31 14.93
N LYS A 7 16.04 -9.40 15.32
CA LYS A 7 16.52 -10.37 16.32
C LYS A 7 16.11 -9.96 17.74
N ASP A 8 16.22 -8.67 18.07
CA ASP A 8 15.83 -8.16 19.39
C ASP A 8 14.33 -8.36 19.70
N MET A 9 13.48 -8.49 18.67
CA MET A 9 12.05 -8.82 18.84
C MET A 9 11.78 -10.32 19.07
N TYR A 10 12.78 -11.18 18.92
CA TYR A 10 12.64 -12.65 18.99
C TYR A 10 13.24 -13.24 20.28
N GLN A 11 13.63 -12.41 21.24
CA GLN A 11 14.50 -12.80 22.36
C GLN A 11 13.81 -12.90 23.73
N ASP A 12 12.48 -12.99 23.78
CA ASP A 12 11.73 -13.23 25.02
C ASP A 12 10.88 -14.51 24.91
N ASP A 13 11.31 -15.55 25.62
CA ASP A 13 10.82 -16.95 25.58
C ASP A 13 9.38 -17.19 26.10
N GLU A 14 8.52 -16.18 26.19
CA GLU A 14 7.18 -16.33 26.78
C GLU A 14 6.09 -15.45 26.13
N TRP A 15 6.14 -15.30 24.81
CA TRP A 15 5.05 -14.66 24.07
C TRP A 15 4.38 -15.67 23.14
N GLU A 16 3.05 -15.79 23.22
CA GLU A 16 2.24 -16.37 22.15
C GLU A 16 2.66 -15.68 20.84
N MET A 17 3.51 -16.35 20.05
CA MET A 17 4.27 -15.73 18.96
C MET A 17 3.34 -14.98 18.04
N LEU A 18 3.45 -13.65 18.03
CA LEU A 18 2.82 -12.82 17.02
C LEU A 18 3.26 -13.37 15.65
N SER A 19 2.30 -13.82 14.85
CA SER A 19 2.58 -14.44 13.54
C SER A 19 3.17 -13.48 12.50
N PHE A 20 3.29 -12.19 12.84
CA PHE A 20 3.86 -11.14 12.01
C PHE A 20 4.39 -9.99 12.86
N ILE A 21 5.27 -9.18 12.27
CA ILE A 21 5.73 -7.90 12.82
C ILE A 21 5.18 -6.77 11.95
N ARG A 22 4.83 -5.63 12.57
CA ARG A 22 4.42 -4.41 11.88
C ARG A 22 5.54 -3.38 11.98
N VAL A 23 5.90 -2.79 10.83
CA VAL A 23 6.95 -1.77 10.74
C VAL A 23 6.46 -0.59 9.91
N HIS A 24 6.86 0.62 10.31
CA HIS A 24 6.68 1.82 9.50
C HIS A 24 7.92 2.07 8.65
N VAL A 25 7.72 2.35 7.38
CA VAL A 25 8.80 2.46 6.39
C VAL A 25 8.55 3.66 5.48
N MET A 26 9.63 4.29 5.03
CA MET A 26 9.56 5.16 3.86
C MET A 26 9.53 4.29 2.60
N LEU A 27 8.54 4.52 1.74
CA LEU A 27 8.36 3.77 0.51
C LEU A 27 8.53 4.69 -0.70
N ASP A 28 9.37 4.27 -1.64
CA ASP A 28 9.48 4.93 -2.94
C ASP A 28 8.24 4.59 -3.78
N LEU A 29 7.46 5.59 -4.14
CA LEU A 29 6.21 5.44 -4.90
C LEU A 29 6.45 5.04 -6.36
N HIS A 30 7.65 5.33 -6.89
CA HIS A 30 8.02 4.99 -8.26
C HIS A 30 8.58 3.57 -8.37
N ALA A 31 8.99 2.96 -7.26
CA ALA A 31 9.39 1.57 -7.21
C ALA A 31 8.18 0.64 -7.07
N PRO A 32 8.23 -0.57 -7.66
CA PRO A 32 7.26 -1.61 -7.36
C PRO A 32 7.26 -1.97 -5.87
N LEU A 33 6.07 -2.27 -5.33
CA LEU A 33 5.91 -2.84 -3.99
C LEU A 33 6.71 -4.15 -3.87
N ARG A 34 7.28 -4.39 -2.69
CA ARG A 34 8.02 -5.61 -2.39
C ARG A 34 7.04 -6.70 -1.92
N LYS A 35 7.12 -7.88 -2.52
CA LYS A 35 6.27 -9.03 -2.12
C LYS A 35 6.91 -9.88 -1.04
N GLN A 36 8.23 -9.99 -1.10
CA GLN A 36 9.01 -10.76 -0.15
C GLN A 36 10.41 -10.18 0.04
N LEU A 37 11.06 -10.54 1.14
CA LEU A 37 12.45 -10.27 1.44
C LEU A 37 13.10 -11.56 1.91
N MET A 38 14.19 -11.95 1.24
CA MET A 38 15.06 -13.00 1.75
C MET A 38 15.97 -12.40 2.80
N VAL A 39 15.94 -12.98 3.99
CA VAL A 39 16.72 -12.56 5.15
C VAL A 39 17.73 -13.66 5.44
N SER A 40 19.02 -13.31 5.44
CA SER A 40 20.10 -14.21 5.87
C SER A 40 20.38 -13.99 7.35
N ALA A 41 20.36 -15.07 8.14
CA ALA A 41 20.85 -15.12 9.50
C ALA A 41 22.39 -15.32 9.51
N GLU A 42 23.02 -14.99 10.64
CA GLU A 42 24.47 -15.12 10.81
C GLU A 42 24.96 -16.57 10.73
N GLU A 43 24.10 -17.54 11.04
CA GLU A 43 24.43 -18.98 11.03
C GLU A 43 24.26 -19.63 9.65
N GLY A 44 24.09 -18.83 8.58
CA GLY A 44 23.95 -19.32 7.21
C GLY A 44 22.55 -19.79 6.84
N GLU A 45 21.61 -19.75 7.79
CA GLU A 45 20.19 -19.96 7.52
C GLU A 45 19.61 -18.75 6.79
N ALA A 46 18.72 -18.99 5.83
CA ALA A 46 17.98 -17.93 5.16
C ALA A 46 16.49 -18.23 5.18
N PHE A 47 15.70 -17.23 5.55
CA PHE A 47 14.24 -17.33 5.53
C PHE A 47 13.64 -16.23 4.67
N THR A 48 12.46 -16.50 4.12
CA THR A 48 11.73 -15.54 3.29
C THR A 48 10.59 -14.93 4.09
N VAL A 49 10.62 -13.61 4.23
CA VAL A 49 9.53 -12.84 4.83
C VAL A 49 8.60 -12.36 3.72
N TYR A 50 7.30 -12.56 3.88
CA TYR A 50 6.28 -12.04 2.96
C TYR A 50 5.69 -10.74 3.50
N PHE A 51 5.51 -9.76 2.62
CA PHE A 51 4.95 -8.46 3.01
C PHE A 51 3.44 -8.42 2.81
N LYS A 52 2.78 -7.78 3.78
CA LYS A 52 1.44 -7.22 3.65
C LYS A 52 1.51 -5.75 4.02
N TYR A 53 0.70 -4.94 3.35
CA TYR A 53 0.68 -3.49 3.50
C TYR A 53 -0.64 -3.06 4.13
N GLU A 54 -0.55 -2.41 5.28
CA GLU A 54 -1.67 -1.66 5.86
C GLU A 54 -1.90 -0.37 5.07
N ASN A 55 -3.13 0.12 5.03
CA ASN A 55 -3.49 1.35 4.32
C ASN A 55 -3.08 1.40 2.84
N LEU A 56 -2.85 0.26 2.19
CA LEU A 56 -2.39 0.23 0.79
C LEU A 56 -3.39 0.99 -0.11
N PRO A 57 -3.00 2.07 -0.79
CA PRO A 57 -3.88 2.78 -1.72
C PRO A 57 -4.22 1.94 -2.96
N SER A 58 -4.87 2.56 -3.95
CA SER A 58 -4.90 2.00 -5.30
C SER A 58 -3.47 1.96 -5.87
N PHE A 59 -3.14 0.85 -6.52
CA PHE A 59 -1.84 0.63 -7.12
C PHE A 59 -2.00 -0.19 -8.40
N CYS A 60 -0.98 -0.21 -9.24
CA CYS A 60 -1.00 -0.90 -10.51
C CYS A 60 -0.70 -2.39 -10.34
N PHE A 61 -1.62 -3.26 -10.74
CA PHE A 61 -1.46 -4.72 -10.61
C PHE A 61 -0.45 -5.31 -11.61
N LEU A 62 -0.08 -4.57 -12.65
CA LEU A 62 0.97 -4.96 -13.60
C LEU A 62 2.37 -4.68 -13.04
N TYR A 63 2.57 -3.47 -12.53
CA TYR A 63 3.90 -2.96 -12.17
C TYR A 63 4.13 -2.78 -10.67
N GLY A 64 3.10 -2.94 -9.85
CA GLY A 64 3.19 -2.82 -8.39
C GLY A 64 3.44 -1.39 -7.91
N ARG A 65 3.25 -0.36 -8.74
CA ARG A 65 3.54 1.04 -8.41
C ARG A 65 2.30 1.76 -7.88
N LEU A 66 2.52 2.72 -6.97
CA LEU A 66 1.45 3.53 -6.39
C LEU A 66 1.06 4.69 -7.30
N GLY A 67 -0.17 5.19 -7.13
CA GLY A 67 -0.66 6.41 -7.78
C GLY A 67 -1.46 6.22 -9.07
N HIS A 68 -1.60 4.99 -9.57
CA HIS A 68 -2.46 4.67 -10.71
C HIS A 68 -2.96 3.23 -10.62
N THR A 69 -4.05 2.91 -11.33
CA THR A 69 -4.52 1.53 -11.46
C THR A 69 -3.98 0.89 -12.74
N MET A 70 -4.20 -0.42 -12.91
CA MET A 70 -3.87 -1.13 -14.15
C MET A 70 -4.52 -0.48 -15.39
N LYS A 71 -5.72 0.09 -15.24
CA LYS A 71 -6.46 0.75 -16.34
C LYS A 71 -5.83 2.07 -16.78
N ASP A 72 -5.20 2.77 -15.84
CA ASP A 72 -4.62 4.11 -16.03
C ASP A 72 -3.10 4.05 -16.20
N CYS A 73 -2.55 2.87 -16.51
CA CYS A 73 -1.12 2.66 -16.55
C CYS A 73 -0.51 3.18 -17.87
N GLY A 74 0.23 4.28 -17.78
CA GLY A 74 0.97 4.84 -18.93
C GLY A 74 2.22 4.06 -19.33
N TYR A 75 2.59 3.00 -18.60
CA TYR A 75 3.67 2.07 -18.98
C TYR A 75 3.17 0.95 -19.91
N ASN A 76 1.88 0.97 -20.25
CA ASN A 76 1.35 0.16 -21.33
C ASN A 76 1.85 0.78 -22.64
N SER A 77 3.11 0.53 -23.01
CA SER A 77 3.57 0.82 -24.36
C SER A 77 2.70 0.02 -25.31
N ASP A 78 2.27 0.66 -26.39
CA ASP A 78 1.41 0.15 -27.46
C ASP A 78 1.96 -1.07 -28.23
N GLU A 79 2.94 -1.80 -27.68
CA GLU A 79 3.62 -2.94 -28.31
C GLU A 79 3.16 -4.33 -27.80
N GLU A 80 2.39 -4.39 -26.69
CA GLU A 80 1.75 -5.65 -26.22
C GLU A 80 0.21 -5.58 -26.32
N ILE A 81 -0.31 -4.84 -27.31
CA ILE A 81 -1.75 -4.83 -27.65
C ILE A 81 -2.10 -6.19 -28.28
N GLY A 82 -2.29 -7.21 -27.45
CA GLY A 82 -2.70 -8.54 -27.91
C GLY A 82 -2.40 -9.68 -26.96
N VAL A 83 -1.53 -9.47 -25.97
CA VAL A 83 -1.29 -10.46 -24.90
C VAL A 83 -2.06 -9.99 -23.68
N GLU A 84 -2.97 -10.82 -23.17
CA GLU A 84 -3.59 -10.59 -21.87
C GLU A 84 -2.49 -10.62 -20.81
N THR A 85 -1.91 -9.45 -20.50
CA THR A 85 -0.81 -9.34 -19.54
C THR A 85 -1.34 -9.74 -18.17
N GLN A 86 -0.94 -10.92 -17.70
CA GLN A 86 -1.30 -11.41 -16.38
C GLN A 86 -0.77 -10.47 -15.31
N ALA A 87 -1.64 -10.05 -14.41
CA ALA A 87 -1.28 -9.23 -13.25
C ALA A 87 -0.18 -9.91 -12.42
N ARG A 88 0.88 -9.17 -12.08
CA ARG A 88 2.02 -9.66 -11.28
C ARG A 88 1.85 -9.43 -9.78
N PHE A 89 0.88 -8.60 -9.45
CA PHE A 89 0.52 -8.17 -8.10
C PHE A 89 -1.01 -8.14 -7.99
N GLY A 90 -1.52 -8.21 -6.78
CA GLY A 90 -2.94 -8.08 -6.53
C GLY A 90 -3.28 -7.77 -5.07
N ASP A 91 -4.54 -8.02 -4.72
CA ASP A 91 -5.06 -7.74 -3.39
C ASP A 91 -4.41 -8.60 -2.29
N GLU A 92 -3.66 -9.64 -2.65
CA GLU A 92 -2.86 -10.40 -1.69
C GLU A 92 -1.83 -9.54 -0.96
N LEU A 93 -1.46 -8.36 -1.47
CA LEU A 93 -0.54 -7.46 -0.75
C LEU A 93 -1.22 -6.65 0.35
N ARG A 94 -2.56 -6.63 0.40
CA ARG A 94 -3.30 -5.92 1.44
C ARG A 94 -3.30 -6.76 2.73
N ASP A 95 -3.07 -6.14 3.88
CA ASP A 95 -3.27 -6.81 5.16
C ASP A 95 -4.79 -7.04 5.38
N PRO A 96 -5.28 -8.30 5.46
CA PRO A 96 -6.69 -8.58 5.72
C PRO A 96 -7.14 -8.14 7.12
N SER A 97 -6.22 -8.02 8.07
CA SER A 97 -6.48 -7.54 9.43
C SER A 97 -6.75 -6.03 9.44
N PHE A 98 -6.27 -5.32 8.41
CA PHE A 98 -6.50 -3.90 8.24
C PHE A 98 -7.88 -3.64 7.64
N LYS A 99 -8.91 -3.69 8.50
CA LYS A 99 -10.24 -3.18 8.15
C LYS A 99 -10.13 -1.66 8.06
N LYS A 100 -10.33 -1.07 6.87
CA LYS A 100 -10.60 0.37 6.76
C LYS A 100 -11.72 0.66 7.74
N ALA A 101 -11.43 1.39 8.81
CA ALA A 101 -12.45 2.09 9.54
C ALA A 101 -13.08 3.07 8.55
N PHE A 102 -14.12 2.63 7.85
CA PHE A 102 -15.02 3.50 7.12
C PHE A 102 -15.67 4.40 8.17
N PHE A 103 -15.01 5.52 8.46
CA PHE A 103 -15.57 6.55 9.32
C PHE A 103 -15.04 7.93 9.00
N VAL A 104 -15.10 8.29 7.72
CA VAL A 104 -15.57 9.63 7.35
C VAL A 104 -17.08 9.55 7.04
N SER A 105 -17.83 8.85 7.89
CA SER A 105 -19.30 8.70 7.79
C SER A 105 -20.03 9.08 9.08
N LYS A 106 -19.34 9.54 10.14
CA LYS A 106 -19.96 10.33 11.21
C LYS A 106 -19.19 11.61 11.49
N LEU A 107 -19.09 12.47 10.49
CA LEU A 107 -19.14 13.91 10.76
C LEU A 107 -20.60 14.33 10.53
N PRO A 108 -21.41 14.54 11.59
CA PRO A 108 -22.82 14.90 11.46
C PRO A 108 -23.06 16.22 10.70
N TRP A 109 -22.02 17.01 10.47
CA TRP A 109 -22.11 18.29 9.77
C TRP A 109 -21.96 18.18 8.25
N LEU A 110 -21.50 17.04 7.72
CA LEU A 110 -21.23 16.87 6.28
C LEU A 110 -22.43 16.33 5.48
N SER A 111 -23.57 16.03 6.14
CA SER A 111 -24.76 15.44 5.50
C SER A 111 -25.90 16.43 5.23
N SER A 112 -25.72 17.73 5.50
CA SER A 112 -26.76 18.73 5.27
C SER A 112 -26.33 19.81 4.28
N GLY A 113 -26.86 19.71 3.06
CA GLY A 113 -27.09 20.86 2.18
C GLY A 113 -26.02 21.15 1.13
N MET A 114 -26.02 20.41 0.03
CA MET A 114 -25.55 20.94 -1.26
C MET A 114 -26.76 21.04 -2.19
N ASN A 115 -27.54 22.12 -2.02
CA ASN A 115 -28.42 22.61 -3.08
C ASN A 115 -27.57 23.45 -4.05
N THR A 116 -28.04 23.47 -5.29
CA THR A 116 -27.36 23.92 -6.50
C THR A 116 -27.01 25.41 -6.52
N SER A 117 -25.98 25.73 -7.30
CA SER A 117 -25.81 26.99 -8.05
C SER A 117 -25.27 28.21 -7.30
N THR A 118 -23.99 28.53 -7.50
CA THR A 118 -23.52 29.65 -8.35
C THR A 118 -22.05 29.94 -8.08
N ARG A 119 -21.30 30.16 -9.16
CA ARG A 119 -19.89 30.56 -9.17
C ARG A 119 -19.77 32.00 -8.65
N PRO A 120 -18.97 32.31 -7.62
CA PRO A 120 -18.66 33.70 -7.31
C PRO A 120 -17.61 34.19 -8.31
N THR A 121 -17.99 35.14 -9.17
CA THR A 121 -17.07 35.94 -9.95
C THR A 121 -16.33 36.90 -9.01
N ALA A 122 -15.00 36.86 -9.04
CA ALA A 122 -14.17 37.86 -8.38
C ALA A 122 -14.36 39.21 -9.08
N LYS A 123 -14.69 40.26 -8.32
CA LYS A 123 -14.64 41.66 -8.79
C LYS A 123 -13.20 42.18 -8.73
N PRO A 124 -12.77 43.05 -9.67
CA PRO A 124 -11.45 43.67 -9.61
C PRO A 124 -11.42 44.79 -8.57
N LEU A 125 -10.27 44.94 -7.89
CA LEU A 125 -9.95 46.09 -7.04
C LEU A 125 -9.70 47.33 -7.92
N SER A 126 -10.32 48.45 -7.56
CA SER A 126 -9.96 49.80 -8.02
C SER A 126 -8.89 50.40 -7.12
#